data_AF-A0A973RXL1-F1
#
_entry.id   AF-A0A973RXL1-F1
#
_cell.length_a   1.000
_cell.length_b   1.000
_cell.length_c   1.000
_cell.angle_alpha   90.00
_cell.angle_beta   90.00
_cell.angle_gamma   90.00
#
_symmetry.space_group_name_H-M   'P 1'
#
loop_
_entity.id
_entity.type
_entity.pdbx_description
1 polymer ?
#
loop_
_entity_poly.entity_id
_entity_poly.type
_entity_poly.pdbx_seq_one_letter_code
_entity_poly.pdbx_strand_id
1 'polypeptide(L)'
;MTGDEPDATRRLMEQHLLPIMRRTGTRFVQIARAGQSGGYVVLDDSRSPRKMIMRGPWRLSDELSASGTVPQVAAKRRLCSWRAKGSVLDAWYADEYHGAPFRHIIAFAAEEARRAERDQNYLTGGRRPEYPLIDAWNWDRQRCDRYLLELFGEPWARSMCSYCPFSSSRTGLPELVERWRAEPDTGAAALGLEYTALALNPRSRLFGKRSAQDVVRDHGLDQVWQHHQHLLAGQRWSVYEVRRIIHPRRADPTAKGPAWRSVRTLYTGDRDRAEEILRRRAGHAGADVVLDEHGILRAELRARGDTYPTIEQALALAPAGVQDKQRPRFEDWFQQLAAASVLARR
;
A
#
# COMPACT_ATOMS: atom_id res chain seq x y z
N MET A 1 -3.21 13.24 -3.81
CA MET A 1 -3.87 11.96 -3.42
C MET A 1 -2.89 10.81 -3.66
N THR A 2 -3.17 9.60 -3.17
CA THR A 2 -2.37 8.39 -3.48
C THR A 2 -2.70 7.77 -4.84
N GLY A 3 -3.89 8.06 -5.37
CA GLY A 3 -4.35 7.52 -6.66
C GLY A 3 -5.35 6.37 -6.54
N ASP A 4 -5.69 5.96 -5.32
CA ASP A 4 -6.46 4.75 -5.01
C ASP A 4 -7.51 5.01 -3.91
N GLU A 5 -7.88 6.26 -3.73
CA GLU A 5 -9.00 6.68 -2.89
C GLU A 5 -10.35 6.26 -3.53
N PRO A 6 -11.41 5.96 -2.74
CA PRO A 6 -12.70 5.52 -3.26
C PRO A 6 -13.42 6.59 -4.07
N ASP A 7 -14.33 6.14 -4.93
CA ASP A 7 -15.12 7.01 -5.79
C ASP A 7 -16.05 7.93 -4.99
N ALA A 8 -16.52 7.49 -3.82
CA ALA A 8 -17.26 8.35 -2.90
C ALA A 8 -16.52 9.66 -2.56
N THR A 9 -15.18 9.63 -2.46
CA THR A 9 -14.40 10.86 -2.24
C THR A 9 -14.50 11.80 -3.45
N ARG A 10 -14.42 11.26 -4.67
CA ARG A 10 -14.58 12.04 -5.92
C ARG A 10 -15.96 12.68 -5.96
N ARG A 11 -17.01 11.88 -5.75
CA ARG A 11 -18.40 12.33 -5.80
C ARG A 11 -18.65 13.47 -4.82
N LEU A 12 -18.26 13.30 -3.56
CA LEU A 12 -18.43 14.33 -2.52
C LEU A 12 -17.68 15.63 -2.87
N MET A 13 -16.44 15.52 -3.36
CA MET A 13 -15.68 16.69 -3.81
C MET A 13 -16.39 17.43 -4.96
N GLU A 14 -16.79 16.71 -6.02
CA GLU A 14 -17.39 17.29 -7.22
C GLU A 14 -18.77 17.90 -6.97
N GLN A 15 -19.57 17.25 -6.11
CA GLN A 15 -20.93 17.67 -5.78
C GLN A 15 -20.96 18.88 -4.85
N HIS A 16 -20.05 18.95 -3.87
CA HIS A 16 -20.15 19.92 -2.78
C HIS A 16 -19.00 20.91 -2.71
N LEU A 17 -17.74 20.45 -2.73
CA LEU A 17 -16.58 21.33 -2.51
C LEU A 17 -16.14 22.10 -3.76
N LEU A 18 -16.09 21.45 -4.93
CA LEU A 18 -15.70 22.15 -6.16
C LEU A 18 -16.65 23.32 -6.49
N PRO A 19 -17.99 23.22 -6.38
CA PRO A 19 -18.88 24.36 -6.56
C PRO A 19 -18.60 25.54 -5.62
N ILE A 20 -18.26 25.26 -4.36
CA ILE A 20 -17.89 26.30 -3.39
C ILE A 20 -16.60 26.99 -3.84
N MET A 21 -15.57 26.22 -4.19
CA MET A 21 -14.28 26.75 -4.66
C MET A 21 -14.46 27.64 -5.90
N ARG A 22 -15.31 27.24 -6.86
CA ARG A 22 -15.64 28.06 -8.03
C ARG A 22 -16.30 29.37 -7.63
N ARG A 23 -17.30 29.31 -6.74
CA ARG A 23 -18.05 30.49 -6.30
C ARG A 23 -17.17 31.49 -5.54
N THR A 24 -16.18 31.01 -4.80
CA THR A 24 -15.25 31.85 -4.03
C THR A 24 -13.98 32.21 -4.81
N GLY A 25 -13.82 31.73 -6.05
CA GLY A 25 -12.60 31.94 -6.83
C GLY A 25 -11.34 31.30 -6.24
N THR A 26 -11.50 30.28 -5.39
CA THR A 26 -10.40 29.57 -4.75
C THR A 26 -9.61 28.78 -5.79
N ARG A 27 -8.30 29.04 -5.91
CA ARG A 27 -7.39 28.23 -6.73
C ARG A 27 -7.28 26.84 -6.13
N PHE A 28 -7.60 25.83 -6.92
CA PHE A 28 -7.49 24.43 -6.55
C PHE A 28 -6.46 23.75 -7.46
N VAL A 29 -5.38 23.26 -6.86
CA VAL A 29 -4.29 22.59 -7.57
C VAL A 29 -4.34 21.11 -7.23
N GLN A 30 -4.51 20.28 -8.26
CA GLN A 30 -4.54 18.83 -8.14
C GLN A 30 -3.18 18.29 -8.59
N ILE A 31 -2.43 17.71 -7.66
CA ILE A 31 -1.12 17.12 -7.95
C ILE A 31 -1.11 15.62 -7.66
N ALA A 32 -0.28 14.91 -8.41
CA ALA A 32 0.01 13.50 -8.19
C ALA A 32 1.50 13.22 -8.34
N ARG A 33 1.92 12.04 -7.89
CA ARG A 33 3.29 11.57 -8.10
C ARG A 33 3.52 11.29 -9.59
N ALA A 34 4.65 11.77 -10.10
CA ALA A 34 4.99 11.63 -11.52
C ALA A 34 5.46 10.21 -11.89
N GLY A 35 6.23 9.55 -11.02
CA GLY A 35 6.76 8.22 -11.29
C GLY A 35 7.40 7.53 -10.09
N GLN A 36 7.94 6.33 -10.31
CA GLN A 36 8.60 5.54 -9.27
C GLN A 36 9.82 6.26 -8.68
N SER A 37 10.57 7.01 -9.50
CA SER A 37 11.72 7.82 -9.07
C SER A 37 11.34 9.00 -8.16
N GLY A 38 10.07 9.39 -8.12
CA GLY A 38 9.58 10.55 -7.36
C GLY A 38 9.03 11.64 -8.26
N GLY A 39 9.09 12.89 -7.78
CA GLY A 39 8.56 14.05 -8.47
C GLY A 39 7.03 14.18 -8.39
N TYR A 40 6.54 15.32 -8.88
CA TYR A 40 5.12 15.62 -8.97
C TYR A 40 4.72 15.98 -10.40
N VAL A 41 3.44 15.84 -10.71
CA VAL A 41 2.80 16.39 -11.90
C VAL A 41 1.57 17.18 -11.47
N VAL A 42 1.33 18.31 -12.12
CA VAL A 42 0.06 19.06 -11.99
C VAL A 42 -0.95 18.44 -12.94
N LEU A 43 -2.04 17.92 -12.38
CA LEU A 43 -3.13 17.31 -13.13
C LEU A 43 -4.16 18.37 -13.55
N ASP A 44 -4.39 19.35 -12.68
CA ASP A 44 -5.27 20.50 -12.90
C ASP A 44 -4.84 21.64 -11.97
N ASP A 45 -4.92 22.87 -12.45
CA ASP A 45 -4.69 24.09 -11.69
C ASP A 45 -5.70 25.14 -12.14
N SER A 46 -6.72 25.34 -11.32
CA SER A 46 -7.88 26.12 -11.75
C SER A 46 -8.54 26.86 -10.59
N ARG A 47 -9.05 28.05 -10.89
CA ARG A 47 -10.03 28.76 -10.03
C ARG A 47 -11.49 28.40 -10.38
N SER A 48 -11.67 27.60 -11.43
CA SER A 48 -12.97 27.07 -11.84
C SER A 48 -12.95 25.52 -11.96
N PRO A 49 -12.52 24.79 -10.91
CA PRO A 49 -12.35 23.34 -11.02
C PRO A 49 -13.69 22.63 -11.26
N ARG A 50 -13.71 21.70 -12.22
CA ARG A 50 -14.93 20.97 -12.63
C ARG A 50 -14.91 19.49 -12.28
N LYS A 51 -13.73 18.89 -12.15
CA LYS A 51 -13.56 17.45 -11.92
C LYS A 51 -12.50 17.21 -10.86
N MET A 52 -12.70 16.18 -10.06
CA MET A 52 -11.71 15.68 -9.13
C MET A 52 -10.93 14.54 -9.80
N ILE A 53 -9.68 14.79 -10.16
CA ILE A 53 -8.82 13.84 -10.88
C ILE A 53 -8.22 12.87 -9.85
N MET A 54 -8.86 11.70 -9.72
CA MET A 54 -8.52 10.71 -8.70
C MET A 54 -7.22 9.95 -8.98
N ARG A 55 -6.78 9.89 -10.24
CA ARG A 55 -5.65 9.05 -10.68
C ARG A 55 -4.63 9.90 -11.43
N GLY A 56 -3.38 9.85 -10.98
CA GLY A 56 -2.23 10.39 -11.70
C GLY A 56 -1.47 9.30 -12.46
N PRO A 57 -0.31 9.64 -13.06
CA PRO A 57 0.47 8.72 -13.87
C PRO A 57 1.14 7.59 -13.06
N TRP A 58 1.32 7.79 -11.74
CA TRP A 58 1.89 6.78 -10.86
C TRP A 58 1.17 6.74 -9.52
N ARG A 59 0.40 5.67 -9.29
CA ARG A 59 -0.34 5.46 -8.05
C ARG A 59 0.49 4.67 -7.06
N LEU A 60 0.08 4.72 -5.79
CA LEU A 60 0.70 3.87 -4.77
C LEU A 60 0.47 2.38 -5.07
N SER A 61 -0.68 2.01 -5.64
CA SER A 61 -0.96 0.61 -6.03
C SER A 61 -0.06 0.11 -7.16
N ASP A 62 0.36 0.98 -8.08
CA ASP A 62 1.29 0.63 -9.17
C ASP A 62 2.66 0.26 -8.59
N GLU A 63 3.17 1.05 -7.64
CA GLU A 63 4.44 0.74 -6.94
C GLU A 63 4.36 -0.58 -6.16
N LEU A 64 3.26 -0.78 -5.45
CA LEU A 64 3.07 -1.93 -4.58
C LEU A 64 2.88 -3.23 -5.37
N SER A 65 2.11 -3.17 -6.46
CA SER A 65 1.90 -4.28 -7.40
C SER A 65 3.21 -4.65 -8.10
N ALA A 66 3.93 -3.66 -8.66
CA ALA A 66 5.23 -3.89 -9.29
C ALA A 66 6.26 -4.50 -8.32
N SER A 67 6.15 -4.20 -7.02
CA SER A 67 7.04 -4.75 -6.00
C SER A 67 6.56 -6.09 -5.41
N GLY A 68 5.33 -6.52 -5.69
CA GLY A 68 4.69 -7.66 -5.01
C GLY A 68 4.67 -7.48 -3.49
N THR A 69 4.20 -6.32 -3.02
CA THR A 69 4.16 -5.96 -1.59
C THR A 69 2.88 -5.20 -1.23
N VAL A 70 2.51 -5.22 0.04
CA VAL A 70 1.48 -4.36 0.63
C VAL A 70 2.12 -3.22 1.42
N PRO A 71 1.41 -2.10 1.68
CA PRO A 71 1.92 -1.07 2.57
C PRO A 71 2.07 -1.65 3.98
N GLN A 72 3.27 -1.59 4.53
CA GLN A 72 3.55 -2.09 5.87
C GLN A 72 3.70 -0.94 6.86
N VAL A 73 3.20 -1.13 8.09
CA VAL A 73 3.50 -0.26 9.23
C VAL A 73 4.86 -0.65 9.81
N ALA A 74 5.93 -0.48 9.02
CA ALA A 74 7.29 -0.76 9.48
C ALA A 74 7.78 0.38 10.40
N ALA A 75 8.33 0.01 11.57
CA ALA A 75 8.96 0.94 12.52
C ALA A 75 8.07 2.13 12.97
N LYS A 76 6.74 1.93 13.01
CA LYS A 76 5.74 2.99 13.31
C LYS A 76 5.79 4.19 12.34
N ARG A 77 6.42 4.04 11.17
CA ARG A 77 6.53 5.09 10.14
C ARG A 77 5.47 4.91 9.07
N ARG A 78 4.92 6.03 8.58
CA ARG A 78 3.94 6.06 7.48
C ARG A 78 4.63 6.32 6.15
N LEU A 79 5.58 5.46 5.77
CA LEU A 79 6.44 5.68 4.59
C LEU A 79 5.64 5.77 3.29
N CYS A 80 4.56 5.00 3.15
CA CYS A 80 3.65 5.10 2.00
C CYS A 80 3.04 6.51 1.88
N SER A 81 2.56 7.07 2.99
CA SER A 81 1.98 8.41 3.03
C SER A 81 3.02 9.48 2.72
N TRP A 82 4.24 9.35 3.24
CA TRP A 82 5.31 10.30 2.95
C TRP A 82 5.70 10.26 1.46
N ARG A 83 5.99 9.09 0.89
CA ARG A 83 6.40 8.98 -0.53
C ARG A 83 5.31 9.30 -1.54
N ALA A 84 4.05 8.97 -1.23
CA ALA A 84 2.94 9.19 -2.15
C ALA A 84 2.27 10.56 -2.00
N LYS A 85 2.44 11.23 -0.86
CA LYS A 85 1.80 12.54 -0.58
C LYS A 85 2.81 13.58 -0.12
N GLY A 86 3.56 13.30 0.94
CA GLY A 86 4.51 14.25 1.56
C GLY A 86 5.55 14.77 0.57
N SER A 87 6.37 13.90 -0.01
CA SER A 87 7.42 14.30 -0.95
C SER A 87 6.89 14.94 -2.24
N VAL A 88 5.66 14.64 -2.62
CA VAL A 88 4.98 15.25 -3.79
C VAL A 88 4.59 16.69 -3.46
N LEU A 89 4.01 16.92 -2.28
CA LEU A 89 3.67 18.26 -1.78
C LEU A 89 4.93 19.09 -1.54
N ASP A 90 5.97 18.52 -0.90
CA ASP A 90 7.22 19.22 -0.63
C ASP A 90 7.89 19.72 -1.93
N ALA A 91 7.90 18.88 -2.97
CA ALA A 91 8.45 19.26 -4.27
C ALA A 91 7.62 20.38 -4.93
N TRP A 92 6.28 20.29 -4.89
CA TRP A 92 5.42 21.34 -5.42
C TRP A 92 5.54 22.66 -4.63
N TYR A 93 5.65 22.61 -3.29
CA TYR A 93 5.84 23.81 -2.47
C TYR A 93 7.14 24.54 -2.80
N ALA A 94 8.22 23.81 -3.08
CA ALA A 94 9.49 24.41 -3.47
C ALA A 94 9.36 25.22 -4.76
N ASP A 95 8.62 24.69 -5.74
CA ASP A 95 8.41 25.33 -7.04
C ASP A 95 7.35 26.44 -6.98
N GLU A 96 6.29 26.29 -6.17
CA GLU A 96 5.21 27.28 -6.07
C GLU A 96 5.61 28.50 -5.22
N TYR A 97 6.28 28.29 -4.10
CA TYR A 97 6.57 29.35 -3.14
C TYR A 97 8.00 29.86 -3.22
N HIS A 98 8.92 29.16 -3.90
CA HIS A 98 10.33 29.54 -4.02
C HIS A 98 10.99 29.90 -2.67
N GLY A 99 10.62 29.16 -1.61
CA GLY A 99 11.09 29.39 -0.24
C GLY A 99 10.40 30.52 0.52
N ALA A 100 9.46 31.25 -0.09
CA ALA A 100 8.65 32.24 0.60
C ALA A 100 7.78 31.59 1.69
N PRO A 101 7.63 32.25 2.85
CA PRO A 101 6.82 31.70 3.92
C PRO A 101 5.33 31.68 3.55
N PHE A 102 4.64 30.58 3.87
CA PHE A 102 3.21 30.44 3.63
C PHE A 102 2.51 29.78 4.81
N ARG A 103 1.22 30.12 4.99
CA ARG A 103 0.36 29.51 6.00
C ARG A 103 -0.20 28.19 5.48
N HIS A 104 -0.09 27.12 6.26
CA HIS A 104 -0.64 25.80 5.92
C HIS A 104 -1.66 25.38 6.97
N ILE A 105 -2.93 25.56 6.64
CA ILE A 105 -4.05 25.22 7.51
C ILE A 105 -4.32 23.71 7.42
N ILE A 106 -4.25 22.99 8.53
CA ILE A 106 -4.58 21.56 8.62
C ILE A 106 -5.64 21.33 9.69
N ALA A 107 -6.72 20.66 9.28
CA ALA A 107 -7.88 20.37 10.12
C ALA A 107 -7.73 19.03 10.89
N PHE A 108 -6.73 18.91 11.76
CA PHE A 108 -6.71 17.82 12.76
C PHE A 108 -7.80 18.07 13.80
N ALA A 109 -8.59 17.06 14.16
CA ALA A 109 -9.63 17.23 15.18
C ALA A 109 -9.02 17.47 16.58
N ALA A 110 -9.80 18.00 17.51
CA ALA A 110 -9.35 18.37 18.86
C ALA A 110 -8.63 17.21 19.60
N GLU A 111 -9.12 15.98 19.45
CA GLU A 111 -8.53 14.76 20.03
C GLU A 111 -7.26 14.27 19.31
N GLU A 112 -6.86 14.93 18.22
CA GLU A 112 -5.71 14.56 17.39
C GLU A 112 -4.46 15.42 17.67
N ALA A 113 -4.35 16.04 18.84
CA ALA A 113 -3.22 16.92 19.23
C ALA A 113 -1.82 16.33 18.93
N ARG A 114 -1.61 15.03 19.20
CA ARG A 114 -0.33 14.35 18.88
C ARG A 114 0.02 14.34 17.38
N ARG A 115 -0.99 14.43 16.50
CA ARG A 115 -0.74 14.56 15.05
C ARG A 115 -0.24 15.96 14.73
N ALA A 116 -0.80 17.00 15.36
CA ALA A 116 -0.35 18.38 15.23
C ALA A 116 1.09 18.55 15.76
N GLU A 117 1.40 18.05 16.96
CA GLU A 117 2.76 18.06 17.52
C GLU A 117 3.77 17.40 16.58
N ARG A 118 3.41 16.23 16.02
CA ARG A 118 4.28 15.56 15.05
C ARG A 118 4.43 16.37 13.77
N ASP A 119 3.36 16.99 13.30
CA ASP A 119 3.33 17.79 12.08
C ASP A 119 4.15 19.09 12.18
N GLN A 120 4.24 19.69 13.37
CA GLN A 120 5.11 20.83 13.66
C GLN A 120 6.60 20.53 13.44
N ASN A 121 7.02 19.27 13.45
CA ASN A 121 8.40 18.88 13.13
C ASN A 121 8.70 18.91 11.62
N TYR A 122 7.71 19.18 10.76
CA TYR A 122 7.87 19.30 9.31
C TYR A 122 7.74 20.76 8.87
N LEU A 123 8.83 21.53 8.99
CA LEU A 123 8.92 22.96 8.62
C LEU A 123 9.58 23.18 7.25
N THR A 124 9.46 22.22 6.34
CA THR A 124 10.02 22.29 4.98
C THR A 124 9.41 23.45 4.19
N GLY A 125 10.23 24.12 3.38
CA GLY A 125 9.76 25.09 2.37
C GLY A 125 9.13 26.39 2.90
N GLY A 126 9.48 26.85 4.11
CA GLY A 126 8.89 28.08 4.67
C GLY A 126 7.47 27.93 5.22
N ARG A 127 6.99 26.69 5.30
CA ARG A 127 5.66 26.32 5.81
C ARG A 127 5.46 26.75 7.27
N ARG A 128 4.33 27.43 7.53
CA ARG A 128 3.85 27.80 8.87
C ARG A 128 2.51 27.09 9.15
N PRO A 129 2.48 25.98 9.92
CA PRO A 129 1.26 25.22 10.13
C PRO A 129 0.29 25.91 11.09
N GLU A 130 -1.01 25.75 10.85
CA GLU A 130 -2.10 26.21 11.73
C GLU A 130 -3.15 25.11 11.91
N TYR A 131 -3.71 24.98 13.13
CA TYR A 131 -4.65 23.91 13.49
C TYR A 131 -5.96 24.44 14.09
N PRO A 132 -6.82 25.13 13.32
CA PRO A 132 -8.00 25.84 13.87
C PRO A 132 -8.97 24.96 14.67
N LEU A 133 -9.13 23.69 14.29
CA LEU A 133 -10.04 22.77 14.97
C LEU A 133 -9.55 22.38 16.38
N ILE A 134 -8.24 22.50 16.63
CA ILE A 134 -7.63 22.30 17.95
C ILE A 134 -7.59 23.64 18.70
N ASP A 135 -6.95 24.64 18.10
CA ASP A 135 -6.50 25.84 18.80
C ASP A 135 -7.63 26.85 19.06
N ALA A 136 -8.63 26.90 18.16
CA ALA A 136 -9.67 27.93 18.20
C ALA A 136 -11.06 27.36 18.40
N TRP A 137 -11.39 26.28 17.69
CA TRP A 137 -12.77 25.80 17.63
C TRP A 137 -13.05 24.70 18.66
N ASN A 138 -12.02 23.93 19.05
CA ASN A 138 -12.13 22.75 19.90
C ASN A 138 -13.19 21.77 19.37
N TRP A 139 -13.09 21.41 18.08
CA TRP A 139 -14.02 20.50 17.42
C TRP A 139 -13.43 19.10 17.36
N ASP A 140 -14.11 18.16 18.00
CA ASP A 140 -13.80 16.74 17.85
C ASP A 140 -14.33 16.18 16.53
N ARG A 141 -13.99 14.91 16.24
CA ARG A 141 -14.44 14.24 15.02
C ARG A 141 -15.97 14.18 14.92
N GLN A 142 -16.67 13.91 16.02
CA GLN A 142 -18.13 13.78 16.02
C GLN A 142 -18.81 15.10 15.64
N ARG A 143 -18.32 16.21 16.17
CA ARG A 143 -18.80 17.55 15.85
C ARG A 143 -18.50 17.90 14.39
N CYS A 144 -17.32 17.55 13.89
CA CYS A 144 -16.99 17.74 12.48
C CYS A 144 -17.94 16.95 11.57
N ASP A 145 -18.17 15.67 11.87
CA ASP A 145 -19.05 14.81 11.06
C ASP A 145 -20.51 15.32 11.09
N ARG A 146 -21.00 15.78 12.25
CA ARG A 146 -22.33 16.42 12.36
C ARG A 146 -22.41 17.71 11.54
N TYR A 147 -21.43 18.59 11.64
CA TYR A 147 -21.40 19.83 10.87
C TYR A 147 -21.42 19.58 9.36
N LEU A 148 -20.63 18.60 8.88
CA LEU A 148 -20.61 18.23 7.47
C LEU A 148 -21.96 17.63 7.01
N LEU A 149 -22.59 16.81 7.85
CA LEU A 149 -23.92 16.26 7.57
C LEU A 149 -24.99 17.36 7.49
N GLU A 150 -24.99 18.30 8.43
CA GLU A 150 -25.91 19.44 8.44
C GLU A 150 -25.70 20.35 7.22
N LEU A 151 -24.45 20.57 6.83
CA LEU A 151 -24.09 21.45 5.72
C LEU A 151 -24.38 20.85 4.34
N PHE A 152 -24.11 19.55 4.16
CA PHE A 152 -24.16 18.89 2.84
C PHE A 152 -25.33 17.92 2.68
N GLY A 153 -26.05 17.61 3.75
CA GLY A 153 -27.17 16.67 3.74
C GLY A 153 -26.77 15.20 3.61
N GLU A 154 -25.47 14.88 3.63
CA GLU A 154 -24.97 13.51 3.56
C GLU A 154 -23.68 13.30 4.37
N PRO A 155 -23.42 12.09 4.87
CA PRO A 155 -22.20 11.79 5.63
C PRO A 155 -20.92 11.93 4.80
N TRP A 156 -19.85 12.43 5.41
CA TRP A 156 -18.56 12.61 4.74
C TRP A 156 -17.53 11.56 5.18
N ALA A 157 -17.30 10.57 4.33
CA ALA A 157 -16.35 9.49 4.60
C ALA A 157 -14.89 9.97 4.58
N ARG A 158 -13.99 9.24 5.27
CA ARG A 158 -12.55 9.58 5.25
C ARG A 158 -11.92 9.25 3.91
N SER A 159 -11.14 10.17 3.36
CA SER A 159 -10.35 9.89 2.16
C SER A 159 -9.08 9.09 2.51
N MET A 160 -9.00 7.85 2.06
CA MET A 160 -7.85 6.96 2.24
C MET A 160 -7.85 5.87 1.17
N CYS A 161 -6.68 5.33 0.81
CA CYS A 161 -6.61 4.24 -0.15
C CYS A 161 -7.37 3.00 0.37
N SER A 162 -8.00 2.25 -0.53
CA SER A 162 -8.83 1.08 -0.16
C SER A 162 -8.06 -0.01 0.59
N TYR A 163 -6.74 -0.04 0.43
CA TYR A 163 -5.80 -0.96 1.06
C TYR A 163 -4.94 -0.26 2.15
N CYS A 164 -5.41 0.83 2.76
CA CYS A 164 -4.67 1.52 3.81
C CYS A 164 -4.46 0.61 5.03
N PRO A 165 -3.23 0.31 5.47
CA PRO A 165 -3.01 -0.64 6.57
C PRO A 165 -3.43 -0.06 7.94
N PHE A 166 -3.80 1.22 7.98
CA PHE A 166 -4.28 1.91 9.18
C PHE A 166 -5.80 1.87 9.34
N SER A 167 -6.54 1.37 8.34
CA SER A 167 -8.00 1.34 8.36
C SER A 167 -8.57 0.16 9.15
N SER A 168 -7.80 -0.91 9.36
CA SER A 168 -8.26 -2.10 10.09
C SER A 168 -8.09 -2.00 11.60
N SER A 169 -7.89 -0.80 12.15
CA SER A 169 -7.89 -0.60 13.60
C SER A 169 -9.28 -0.91 14.16
N ARG A 170 -9.40 -1.11 15.48
CA ARG A 170 -10.71 -1.34 16.12
C ARG A 170 -11.74 -0.28 15.77
N THR A 171 -11.31 0.98 15.65
CA THR A 171 -12.17 2.12 15.33
C THR A 171 -12.33 2.35 13.83
N GLY A 172 -11.39 1.91 13.00
CA GLY A 172 -11.45 2.10 11.55
C GLY A 172 -12.14 0.97 10.80
N LEU A 173 -12.12 -0.26 11.34
CA LEU A 173 -12.61 -1.45 10.64
C LEU A 173 -14.08 -1.34 10.21
N PRO A 174 -15.02 -0.83 11.04
CA PRO A 174 -16.40 -0.69 10.60
C PRO A 174 -16.53 0.19 9.35
N GLU A 175 -15.80 1.32 9.29
CA GLU A 175 -15.81 2.21 8.12
C GLU A 175 -15.19 1.56 6.89
N LEU A 176 -14.15 0.74 7.07
CA LEU A 176 -13.56 -0.05 5.97
C LEU A 176 -14.57 -1.05 5.39
N VAL A 177 -15.28 -1.78 6.26
CA VAL A 177 -16.27 -2.80 5.86
C VAL A 177 -17.40 -2.16 5.08
N GLU A 178 -18.00 -1.08 5.59
CA GLU A 178 -19.09 -0.39 4.87
C GLU A 178 -18.62 0.18 3.53
N ARG A 179 -17.38 0.66 3.45
CA ARG A 179 -16.80 1.15 2.20
C ARG A 179 -16.61 0.03 1.18
N TRP A 180 -16.08 -1.11 1.58
CA TRP A 180 -15.96 -2.26 0.67
C TRP A 180 -17.31 -2.84 0.28
N ARG A 181 -18.32 -2.75 1.15
CA ARG A 181 -19.70 -3.10 0.80
C ARG A 181 -20.29 -2.14 -0.24
N ALA A 182 -20.05 -0.83 -0.08
CA ALA A 182 -20.55 0.19 -0.99
C ALA A 182 -19.81 0.22 -2.34
N GLU A 183 -18.50 -0.08 -2.35
CA GLU A 183 -17.66 -0.08 -3.56
C GLU A 183 -16.85 -1.39 -3.64
N PRO A 184 -17.47 -2.54 -4.03
CA PRO A 184 -16.84 -3.86 -4.00
C PRO A 184 -15.53 -3.98 -4.79
N ASP A 185 -15.43 -3.28 -5.92
CA ASP A 185 -14.20 -3.23 -6.73
C ASP A 185 -12.99 -2.72 -5.94
N THR A 186 -13.19 -1.78 -5.02
CA THR A 186 -12.10 -1.22 -4.22
C THR A 186 -11.55 -2.23 -3.22
N GLY A 187 -12.43 -3.07 -2.65
CA GLY A 187 -12.05 -4.20 -1.81
C GLY A 187 -11.41 -5.32 -2.61
N ALA A 188 -11.91 -5.60 -3.82
CA ALA A 188 -11.36 -6.61 -4.72
C ALA A 188 -9.95 -6.26 -5.18
N ALA A 189 -9.69 -4.97 -5.45
CA ALA A 189 -8.35 -4.47 -5.73
C ALA A 189 -7.41 -4.61 -4.52
N ALA A 190 -7.89 -4.36 -3.30
CA ALA A 190 -7.11 -4.57 -2.08
C ALA A 190 -6.76 -6.05 -1.86
N LEU A 191 -7.71 -6.96 -2.13
CA LEU A 191 -7.47 -8.41 -2.15
C LEU A 191 -6.43 -8.80 -3.20
N GLY A 192 -6.53 -8.30 -4.43
CA GLY A 192 -5.56 -8.61 -5.49
C GLY A 192 -4.13 -8.18 -5.13
N LEU A 193 -4.00 -7.00 -4.52
CA LEU A 193 -2.72 -6.51 -4.03
C LEU A 193 -2.14 -7.40 -2.93
N GLU A 194 -2.94 -7.75 -1.92
CA GLU A 194 -2.51 -8.63 -0.84
C GLU A 194 -2.22 -10.05 -1.35
N TYR A 195 -3.06 -10.62 -2.21
CA TYR A 195 -2.88 -11.96 -2.79
C TYR A 195 -1.51 -12.11 -3.43
N THR A 196 -1.10 -11.14 -4.26
CA THR A 196 0.23 -11.11 -4.86
C THR A 196 1.32 -10.99 -3.79
N ALA A 197 1.16 -10.09 -2.81
CA ALA A 197 2.14 -9.93 -1.75
C ALA A 197 2.30 -11.18 -0.86
N LEU A 198 1.20 -11.87 -0.57
CA LEU A 198 1.16 -13.12 0.18
C LEU A 198 1.83 -14.24 -0.59
N ALA A 199 1.61 -14.33 -1.90
CA ALA A 199 2.27 -15.32 -2.75
C ALA A 199 3.78 -15.19 -2.69
N LEU A 200 4.29 -13.97 -2.79
CA LEU A 200 5.73 -13.74 -2.66
C LEU A 200 6.21 -13.93 -1.21
N ASN A 201 5.42 -13.57 -0.19
CA ASN A 201 5.78 -13.69 1.22
C ASN A 201 4.55 -14.03 2.08
N PRO A 202 4.46 -15.22 2.71
CA PRO A 202 3.29 -15.62 3.50
C PRO A 202 3.04 -14.71 4.71
N ARG A 203 4.02 -13.88 5.09
CA ARG A 203 3.93 -12.95 6.21
C ARG A 203 3.54 -11.52 5.81
N SER A 204 3.20 -11.27 4.55
CA SER A 204 2.83 -9.95 4.02
C SER A 204 1.31 -9.70 4.07
N ARG A 205 0.68 -9.96 5.22
CA ARG A 205 -0.72 -9.60 5.44
C ARG A 205 -0.89 -8.07 5.50
N LEU A 206 -1.95 -7.56 4.89
CA LEU A 206 -2.25 -6.14 4.73
C LEU A 206 -2.51 -5.46 6.07
N PHE A 207 -3.18 -6.16 6.99
CA PHE A 207 -3.63 -5.63 8.27
C PHE A 207 -2.87 -6.25 9.46
N GLY A 208 -1.57 -6.45 9.27
CA GLY A 208 -0.66 -6.97 10.30
C GLY A 208 -0.88 -8.46 10.56
N LYS A 209 -1.70 -8.79 11.56
CA LYS A 209 -2.05 -10.20 11.85
C LYS A 209 -3.24 -10.69 11.03
N ARG A 210 -4.06 -9.78 10.52
CA ARG A 210 -5.26 -10.05 9.74
C ARG A 210 -4.99 -9.83 8.25
N SER A 211 -5.53 -10.70 7.41
CA SER A 211 -5.53 -10.53 5.95
C SER A 211 -6.76 -9.75 5.47
N ALA A 212 -6.73 -9.22 4.25
CA ALA A 212 -7.92 -8.69 3.58
C ALA A 212 -8.97 -9.79 3.34
N GLN A 213 -8.54 -11.03 3.05
CA GLN A 213 -9.46 -12.16 2.96
C GLN A 213 -10.19 -12.45 4.28
N ASP A 214 -9.51 -12.34 5.42
CA ASP A 214 -10.15 -12.46 6.73
C ASP A 214 -11.23 -11.39 6.91
N VAL A 215 -10.96 -10.13 6.52
CA VAL A 215 -11.98 -9.06 6.60
C VAL A 215 -13.21 -9.40 5.76
N VAL A 216 -13.01 -9.91 4.54
CA VAL A 216 -14.11 -10.29 3.64
C VAL A 216 -14.94 -11.42 4.21
N ARG A 217 -14.28 -12.48 4.70
CA ARG A 217 -14.95 -13.64 5.30
C ARG A 217 -15.69 -13.28 6.59
N ASP A 218 -15.01 -12.62 7.51
CA ASP A 218 -15.53 -12.32 8.86
C ASP A 218 -16.72 -11.33 8.82
N HIS A 219 -16.88 -10.57 7.74
CA HIS A 219 -17.94 -9.57 7.56
C HIS A 219 -18.91 -9.85 6.40
N GLY A 220 -18.86 -11.04 5.79
CA GLY A 220 -19.80 -11.46 4.75
C GLY A 220 -19.79 -10.56 3.51
N LEU A 221 -18.61 -10.19 3.00
CA LEU A 221 -18.46 -9.30 1.85
C LEU A 221 -18.39 -10.09 0.53
N ASP A 222 -19.42 -10.89 0.24
CA ASP A 222 -19.42 -11.84 -0.88
C ASP A 222 -19.22 -11.18 -2.25
N GLN A 223 -19.76 -9.98 -2.46
CA GLN A 223 -19.55 -9.23 -3.70
C GLN A 223 -18.07 -8.85 -3.90
N VAL A 224 -17.37 -8.48 -2.82
CA VAL A 224 -15.93 -8.18 -2.87
C VAL A 224 -15.15 -9.43 -3.28
N TRP A 225 -15.52 -10.59 -2.72
CA TRP A 225 -14.92 -11.86 -3.10
C TRP A 225 -15.18 -12.22 -4.56
N GLN A 226 -16.42 -12.12 -5.02
CA GLN A 226 -16.79 -12.39 -6.41
C GLN A 226 -16.03 -11.51 -7.40
N HIS A 227 -15.94 -10.20 -7.11
CA HIS A 227 -15.19 -9.26 -7.93
C HIS A 227 -13.69 -9.61 -7.94
N HIS A 228 -13.12 -10.01 -6.80
CA HIS A 228 -11.73 -10.47 -6.74
C HIS A 228 -11.49 -11.72 -7.59
N GLN A 229 -12.39 -12.70 -7.53
CA GLN A 229 -12.30 -13.91 -8.34
C GLN A 229 -12.41 -13.60 -9.84
N HIS A 230 -13.30 -12.69 -10.21
CA HIS A 230 -13.40 -12.19 -11.58
C HIS A 230 -12.10 -11.51 -12.04
N LEU A 231 -11.52 -10.65 -11.18
CA LEU A 231 -10.22 -10.02 -11.46
C LEU A 231 -9.14 -11.08 -11.70
N LEU A 232 -9.02 -12.10 -10.85
CA LEU A 232 -8.02 -13.17 -10.98
C LEU A 232 -8.22 -14.02 -12.24
N ALA A 233 -9.47 -14.31 -12.61
CA ALA A 233 -9.79 -15.07 -13.81
C ALA A 233 -9.35 -14.37 -15.10
N GLY A 234 -9.34 -13.03 -15.11
CA GLY A 234 -8.89 -12.23 -16.24
C GLY A 234 -7.38 -11.96 -16.29
N GLN A 235 -6.59 -12.43 -15.32
CA GLN A 235 -5.14 -12.17 -15.29
C GLN A 235 -4.33 -13.25 -16.04
N ARG A 236 -3.19 -12.82 -16.59
CA ARG A 236 -2.07 -13.73 -16.83
C ARG A 236 -1.41 -14.08 -15.50
N TRP A 237 -0.82 -15.25 -15.44
CA TRP A 237 -0.17 -15.79 -14.25
C TRP A 237 1.32 -15.97 -14.48
N SER A 238 2.10 -15.79 -13.42
CA SER A 238 3.55 -15.99 -13.46
C SER A 238 4.01 -16.93 -12.35
N VAL A 239 5.03 -17.73 -12.68
CA VAL A 239 5.80 -18.50 -11.70
C VAL A 239 6.98 -17.63 -11.28
N TYR A 240 6.98 -17.20 -10.03
CA TYR A 240 8.07 -16.41 -9.46
C TYR A 240 8.99 -17.30 -8.65
N GLU A 241 10.29 -17.16 -8.86
CA GLU A 241 11.29 -17.57 -7.88
C GLU A 241 11.52 -16.42 -6.90
N VAL A 242 11.32 -16.71 -5.62
CA VAL A 242 11.57 -15.77 -4.52
C VAL A 242 12.67 -16.32 -3.64
N ARG A 243 13.78 -15.60 -3.59
CA ARG A 243 14.93 -15.90 -2.73
C ARG A 243 15.10 -14.80 -1.70
N ARG A 244 15.42 -15.15 -0.46
CA ARG A 244 15.78 -14.17 0.56
C ARG A 244 17.07 -14.53 1.27
N ILE A 245 17.76 -13.49 1.69
CA ILE A 245 18.83 -13.54 2.68
C ILE A 245 18.34 -12.74 3.86
N ILE A 246 18.31 -13.35 5.05
CA ILE A 246 17.87 -12.70 6.27
C ILE A 246 19.08 -12.59 7.18
N HIS A 247 19.53 -11.37 7.41
CA HIS A 247 20.71 -11.09 8.22
C HIS A 247 20.37 -11.09 9.72
N PRO A 248 21.35 -11.33 10.60
CA PRO A 248 21.19 -11.11 12.03
C PRO A 248 20.98 -9.63 12.34
N ARG A 249 20.29 -9.34 13.45
CA ARG A 249 20.20 -7.98 13.98
C ARG A 249 21.52 -7.68 14.68
N ARG A 250 22.36 -6.85 14.06
CA ARG A 250 23.75 -6.67 14.50
C ARG A 250 24.44 -8.04 14.48
N ALA A 251 25.10 -8.44 15.57
CA ALA A 251 25.80 -9.71 15.69
C ALA A 251 24.97 -10.82 16.36
N ASP A 252 23.68 -10.59 16.67
CA ASP A 252 22.85 -11.58 17.35
C ASP A 252 22.21 -12.55 16.35
N PRO A 253 22.62 -13.84 16.33
CA PRO A 253 22.12 -14.84 15.38
C PRO A 253 20.69 -15.30 15.70
N THR A 254 20.13 -14.96 16.85
CA THR A 254 18.75 -15.29 17.21
C THR A 254 17.76 -14.17 16.86
N ALA A 255 18.27 -12.96 16.66
CA ALA A 255 17.46 -11.79 16.35
C ALA A 255 17.43 -11.50 14.85
N LYS A 256 16.22 -11.38 14.29
CA LYS A 256 16.02 -11.04 12.88
C LYS A 256 16.46 -9.61 12.57
N GLY A 257 17.37 -9.47 11.61
CA GLY A 257 17.81 -8.20 11.02
C GLY A 257 17.17 -7.88 9.67
N PRO A 258 17.82 -7.03 8.86
CA PRO A 258 17.38 -6.71 7.51
C PRO A 258 17.29 -7.96 6.62
N ALA A 259 16.32 -7.97 5.72
CA ALA A 259 16.19 -9.02 4.71
C ALA A 259 16.48 -8.44 3.32
N TRP A 260 17.26 -9.17 2.53
CA TRP A 260 17.40 -8.95 1.09
C TRP A 260 16.48 -9.92 0.37
N ARG A 261 15.94 -9.49 -0.77
CA ARG A 261 15.02 -10.27 -1.59
C ARG A 261 15.47 -10.21 -3.04
N SER A 262 15.48 -11.36 -3.69
CA SER A 262 15.49 -11.51 -5.14
C SER A 262 14.15 -12.06 -5.57
N VAL A 263 13.55 -11.43 -6.59
CA VAL A 263 12.37 -11.96 -7.30
C VAL A 263 12.77 -12.11 -8.76
N ARG A 264 12.47 -13.27 -9.34
CA ARG A 264 12.66 -13.55 -10.76
C ARG A 264 11.44 -14.23 -11.34
N THR A 265 10.94 -13.72 -12.45
CA THR A 265 9.90 -14.35 -13.26
C THR A 265 10.51 -15.52 -14.03
N LEU A 266 10.02 -16.74 -13.78
CA LEU A 266 10.45 -17.95 -14.49
C LEU A 266 9.56 -18.30 -15.68
N TYR A 267 8.32 -17.84 -15.65
CA TYR A 267 7.31 -18.07 -16.68
C TYR A 267 6.18 -17.06 -16.53
N THR A 268 5.55 -16.67 -17.64
CA THR A 268 4.29 -15.93 -17.66
C THR A 268 3.38 -16.50 -18.75
N GLY A 269 2.11 -16.73 -18.43
CA GLY A 269 1.13 -17.28 -19.37
C GLY A 269 -0.21 -17.53 -18.69
N ASP A 270 -0.95 -18.50 -19.19
CA ASP A 270 -2.23 -18.88 -18.62
C ASP A 270 -2.03 -19.63 -17.29
N ARG A 271 -3.06 -19.61 -16.43
CA ARG A 271 -2.98 -20.14 -15.06
C ARG A 271 -2.58 -21.62 -15.04
N ASP A 272 -3.26 -22.45 -15.81
CA ASP A 272 -3.04 -23.91 -15.81
C ASP A 272 -1.62 -24.27 -16.23
N ARG A 273 -1.11 -23.59 -17.25
CA ARG A 273 0.27 -23.79 -17.71
C ARG A 273 1.29 -23.29 -16.70
N ALA A 274 1.03 -22.16 -16.04
CA ALA A 274 1.90 -21.65 -14.98
C ALA A 274 1.92 -22.61 -13.78
N GLU A 275 0.78 -23.19 -13.42
CA GLU A 275 0.69 -24.23 -12.38
C GLU A 275 1.48 -25.49 -12.75
N GLU A 276 1.34 -25.99 -13.99
CA GLU A 276 2.12 -27.13 -14.47
C GLU A 276 3.63 -26.86 -14.39
N ILE A 277 4.07 -25.66 -14.77
CA ILE A 277 5.48 -25.24 -14.69
C ILE A 277 5.94 -25.15 -13.24
N LEU A 278 5.11 -24.61 -12.33
CA LEU A 278 5.39 -24.59 -10.89
C LEU A 278 5.62 -26.01 -10.37
N ARG A 279 4.66 -26.92 -10.61
CA ARG A 279 4.72 -28.32 -10.16
C ARG A 279 5.93 -29.04 -10.71
N ARG A 280 6.21 -28.88 -12.00
CA ARG A 280 7.38 -29.46 -12.65
C ARG A 280 8.67 -28.98 -11.99
N ARG A 281 8.84 -27.67 -11.82
CA ARG A 281 10.06 -27.09 -11.22
C ARG A 281 10.23 -27.50 -9.75
N ALA A 282 9.14 -27.53 -8.99
CA ALA A 282 9.14 -28.01 -7.61
C ALA A 282 9.57 -29.48 -7.54
N GLY A 283 9.02 -30.34 -8.41
CA GLY A 283 9.39 -31.76 -8.49
C GLY A 283 10.85 -32.00 -8.86
N HIS A 284 11.42 -31.22 -9.79
CA HIS A 284 12.86 -31.28 -10.09
C HIS A 284 13.75 -30.88 -8.91
N ALA A 285 13.23 -30.05 -8.00
CA ALA A 285 13.92 -29.63 -6.78
C ALA A 285 13.58 -30.52 -5.57
N GLY A 286 12.78 -31.58 -5.75
CA GLY A 286 12.34 -32.46 -4.65
C GLY A 286 11.44 -31.78 -3.63
N ALA A 287 10.69 -30.75 -4.03
CA ALA A 287 9.78 -30.00 -3.17
C ALA A 287 8.32 -30.21 -3.57
N ASP A 288 7.43 -30.24 -2.58
CA ASP A 288 5.99 -30.35 -2.79
C ASP A 288 5.36 -28.98 -3.06
N VAL A 289 4.34 -28.97 -3.93
CA VAL A 289 3.48 -27.81 -4.11
C VAL A 289 2.31 -27.88 -3.13
N VAL A 290 2.18 -26.85 -2.31
CA VAL A 290 1.12 -26.68 -1.32
C VAL A 290 0.17 -25.57 -1.77
N LEU A 291 -1.13 -25.82 -1.61
CA LEU A 291 -2.17 -24.79 -1.65
C LEU A 291 -2.44 -24.33 -0.22
N ASP A 292 -2.25 -23.05 0.06
CA ASP A 292 -2.48 -22.51 1.41
C ASP A 292 -3.93 -22.07 1.66
N GLU A 293 -4.18 -21.60 2.89
CA GLU A 293 -5.47 -21.06 3.35
C GLU A 293 -6.00 -19.88 2.52
N HIS A 294 -5.14 -19.23 1.73
CA HIS A 294 -5.48 -18.09 0.89
C HIS A 294 -5.70 -18.46 -0.58
N GLY A 295 -5.63 -19.76 -0.91
CA GLY A 295 -5.78 -20.25 -2.28
C GLY A 295 -4.55 -19.96 -3.15
N ILE A 296 -3.36 -19.86 -2.55
CA ILE A 296 -2.11 -19.58 -3.26
C ILE A 296 -1.27 -20.86 -3.34
N LEU A 297 -0.80 -21.18 -4.55
CA LEU A 297 0.09 -22.32 -4.81
C LEU A 297 1.56 -21.91 -4.64
N ARG A 298 2.29 -22.67 -3.82
CA ARG A 298 3.71 -22.44 -3.56
C ARG A 298 4.48 -23.74 -3.37
N ALA A 299 5.77 -23.71 -3.65
CA ALA A 299 6.70 -24.76 -3.25
C ALA A 299 7.87 -24.14 -2.50
N GLU A 300 8.14 -24.60 -1.28
CA GLU A 300 9.32 -24.19 -0.53
C GLU A 300 10.51 -25.07 -0.96
N LEU A 301 11.45 -24.49 -1.71
CA LEU A 301 12.65 -25.19 -2.16
C LEU A 301 13.72 -25.23 -1.07
N ARG A 302 13.72 -24.19 -0.21
CA ARG A 302 14.57 -24.12 0.97
C ARG A 302 13.85 -23.38 2.08
N ALA A 303 13.56 -24.12 3.14
CA ALA A 303 13.01 -23.58 4.37
C ALA A 303 13.98 -22.63 5.06
N ARG A 304 13.41 -21.62 5.72
CA ARG A 304 14.16 -20.74 6.62
C ARG A 304 14.75 -21.54 7.78
N GLY A 305 16.02 -21.34 8.09
CA GLY A 305 16.64 -21.89 9.31
C GLY A 305 16.31 -21.11 10.58
N ASP A 306 16.68 -21.68 11.73
CA ASP A 306 16.33 -21.13 13.06
C ASP A 306 17.26 -20.01 13.53
N THR A 307 18.41 -19.83 12.90
CA THR A 307 19.41 -18.81 13.21
C THR A 307 19.74 -17.94 12.00
N TYR A 308 20.30 -16.75 12.25
CA TYR A 308 20.69 -15.78 11.24
C TYR A 308 22.23 -15.66 11.15
N PRO A 309 22.80 -15.50 9.94
CA PRO A 309 22.10 -15.34 8.67
C PRO A 309 21.48 -16.65 8.17
N THR A 310 20.32 -16.54 7.53
CA THR A 310 19.68 -17.68 6.86
C THR A 310 19.19 -17.27 5.49
N ILE A 311 18.99 -18.26 4.63
CA ILE A 311 18.42 -18.09 3.31
C ILE A 311 17.14 -18.91 3.19
N GLU A 312 16.19 -18.40 2.44
CA GLU A 312 14.97 -19.12 2.06
C GLU A 312 14.76 -18.98 0.55
N GLN A 313 14.19 -20.01 -0.06
CA GLN A 313 13.87 -20.05 -1.48
C GLN A 313 12.53 -20.72 -1.67
N ALA A 314 11.66 -20.08 -2.44
CA ALA A 314 10.36 -20.62 -2.78
C ALA A 314 10.01 -20.30 -4.23
N LEU A 315 9.19 -21.16 -4.82
CA LEU A 315 8.44 -20.86 -6.02
C LEU A 315 7.02 -20.47 -5.61
N ALA A 316 6.48 -19.45 -6.25
CA ALA A 316 5.11 -19.00 -6.00
C ALA A 316 4.39 -18.71 -7.31
N LEU A 317 3.13 -19.12 -7.38
CA LEU A 317 2.22 -18.77 -8.47
C LEU A 317 1.40 -17.54 -8.06
N ALA A 318 1.44 -16.48 -8.87
CA ALA A 318 0.66 -15.26 -8.63
C ALA A 318 0.31 -14.55 -9.95
N PRO A 319 -0.60 -13.57 -9.95
CA PRO A 319 -0.83 -12.71 -11.11
C PRO A 319 0.48 -12.11 -11.66
N ALA A 320 0.55 -11.99 -12.98
CA ALA A 320 1.67 -11.38 -13.68
C ALA A 320 1.76 -9.88 -13.36
N GLY A 321 2.99 -9.34 -13.31
CA GLY A 321 3.23 -7.90 -13.16
C GLY A 321 4.25 -7.51 -12.09
N VAL A 322 4.69 -8.46 -11.24
CA VAL A 322 5.80 -8.18 -10.31
C VAL A 322 7.10 -8.07 -11.11
N GLN A 323 7.86 -7.02 -10.85
CA GLN A 323 9.13 -6.76 -11.51
C GLN A 323 10.25 -7.58 -10.90
N ASP A 324 11.07 -8.16 -11.77
CA ASP A 324 12.32 -8.82 -11.39
C ASP A 324 13.24 -7.80 -10.71
N LYS A 325 13.71 -8.15 -9.52
CA LYS A 325 14.50 -7.23 -8.70
C LYS A 325 15.33 -7.97 -7.67
N GLN A 326 16.58 -7.56 -7.55
CA GLN A 326 17.48 -7.91 -6.46
C GLN A 326 18.42 -6.75 -6.13
N ARG A 327 19.13 -6.86 -5.02
CA ARG A 327 20.21 -5.91 -4.67
C ARG A 327 21.48 -6.25 -5.45
N PRO A 328 22.39 -5.27 -5.66
CA PRO A 328 23.76 -5.57 -6.08
C PRO A 328 24.39 -6.63 -5.15
N ARG A 329 25.17 -7.54 -5.72
CA ARG A 329 25.86 -8.64 -5.01
C ARG A 329 24.94 -9.63 -4.28
N PHE A 330 23.63 -9.62 -4.55
CA PHE A 330 22.72 -10.60 -3.94
C PHE A 330 23.18 -12.05 -4.20
N GLU A 331 23.61 -12.33 -5.43
CA GLU A 331 23.97 -13.68 -5.83
C GLU A 331 25.24 -14.18 -5.13
N ASP A 332 26.29 -13.35 -5.06
CA ASP A 332 27.53 -13.67 -4.33
C ASP A 332 27.22 -14.11 -2.88
N TRP A 333 26.40 -13.32 -2.18
CA TRP A 333 26.02 -13.58 -0.80
C TRP A 333 25.14 -14.82 -0.67
N PHE A 334 24.18 -15.00 -1.59
CA PHE A 334 23.29 -16.15 -1.56
C PHE A 334 24.08 -17.46 -1.74
N GLN A 335 25.01 -17.50 -2.69
CA GLN A 335 25.86 -18.67 -2.95
C GLN A 335 26.80 -18.96 -1.78
N GLN A 336 27.44 -17.93 -1.21
CA GLN A 336 28.30 -18.08 -0.04
C GLN A 336 27.56 -18.71 1.16
N LEU A 337 26.35 -18.21 1.46
CA LEU A 337 25.53 -18.73 2.57
C LEU A 337 24.96 -20.12 2.26
N ALA A 338 24.60 -20.38 0.99
CA ALA A 338 24.14 -21.70 0.57
C ALA A 338 25.22 -22.76 0.74
N ALA A 339 26.47 -22.46 0.37
CA ALA A 339 27.62 -23.35 0.53
C ALA A 339 27.95 -23.62 2.01
N ALA A 340 27.97 -22.57 2.84
CA ALA A 340 28.19 -22.71 4.29
C ALA A 340 27.12 -23.59 4.96
N SER A 341 25.86 -23.48 4.52
CA SER A 341 24.76 -24.31 5.06
C SER A 341 24.87 -25.79 4.70
N VAL A 342 25.51 -26.13 3.58
CA VAL A 342 25.75 -27.53 3.17
C VAL A 342 26.88 -28.15 4.00
N LEU A 343 27.93 -27.38 4.31
CA LEU A 343 29.05 -27.82 5.14
C LEU A 343 28.64 -28.08 6.59
N ALA A 344 27.71 -27.29 7.16
CA ALA A 344 27.23 -27.48 8.52
C ALA A 344 26.27 -28.68 8.72
N ARG A 345 25.83 -29.33 7.62
CA ARG A 345 24.95 -30.51 7.64
C ARG A 345 25.69 -31.83 7.36
N ARG A 346 26.99 -31.76 7.06
CA ARG A 346 27.91 -32.91 7.01
C ARG A 346 28.67 -32.98 8.31
#